data_AF-A0A960WU44-F1
#
_entry.id   AF-A0A960WU44-F1
#
_cell.length_a   1.000
_cell.length_b   1.000
_cell.length_c   1.000
_cell.angle_alpha   90.00
_cell.angle_beta   90.00
_cell.angle_gamma   90.00
#
_symmetry.space_group_name_H-M   'P 1'
#
loop_
_entity.id
_entity.type
_entity.pdbx_description
1 polymer ?
#
loop_
_entity_poly.entity_id
_entity_poly.type
_entity_poly.pdbx_seq_one_letter_code
_entity_poly.pdbx_strand_id
1 'polypeptide(L)'
;MKRTEALARIQDVEDHIIARFCAVDRRLHRRMDWVGDTETFESLEPKIREEILFYEARGFYLFQEPWLEHEPFNHRFRVVLTFRPTEANR
;
A
#
# COMPACT_ATOMS: atom_id res chain seq x y z
N MET A 1 17.14 10.57 -36.25
CA MET A 1 17.34 10.55 -34.78
C MET A 1 18.61 9.77 -34.52
N LYS A 2 19.62 10.39 -33.90
CA LYS A 2 20.89 9.70 -33.59
C LYS A 2 20.63 8.64 -32.51
N ARG A 3 21.32 7.50 -32.57
CA ARG A 3 21.10 6.35 -31.64
C ARG A 3 21.07 6.77 -30.16
N THR A 4 21.87 7.75 -29.77
CA THR A 4 21.93 8.31 -28.41
C THR A 4 20.67 9.09 -28.01
N GLU A 5 20.06 9.84 -28.93
CA GLU A 5 18.78 10.55 -28.68
C GLU A 5 17.62 9.57 -28.50
N ALA A 6 17.66 8.44 -29.22
CA ALA A 6 16.66 7.38 -29.09
C ALA A 6 16.69 6.73 -27.70
N LEU A 7 17.91 6.42 -27.21
CA LEU A 7 18.12 5.79 -25.91
C LEU A 7 17.72 6.72 -24.75
N ALA A 8 18.07 8.00 -24.83
CA ALA A 8 17.67 8.99 -23.82
C ALA A 8 16.13 9.09 -23.72
N ARG A 9 15.45 9.13 -24.86
CA ARG A 9 13.98 9.20 -24.88
C ARG A 9 13.31 7.92 -24.36
N ILE A 10 13.93 6.75 -24.56
CA ILE A 10 13.45 5.50 -23.97
C ILE A 10 13.59 5.57 -22.45
N GLN A 11 14.75 6.00 -21.94
CA GLN A 11 14.97 6.15 -20.50
C GLN A 11 13.96 7.12 -19.87
N ASP A 12 13.72 8.27 -20.48
CA ASP A 12 12.72 9.24 -19.99
C ASP A 12 11.32 8.63 -19.90
N VAL A 13 10.94 7.78 -20.87
CA VAL A 13 9.64 7.10 -20.89
C VAL A 13 9.59 6.05 -19.77
N GLU A 14 10.65 5.27 -19.60
CA GLU A 14 10.76 4.27 -18.54
C GLU A 14 10.68 4.92 -17.16
N ASP A 15 11.39 6.02 -16.94
CA ASP A 15 11.37 6.77 -15.68
C ASP A 15 9.97 7.32 -15.38
N HIS A 16 9.26 7.84 -16.38
CA HIS A 16 7.87 8.26 -16.23
C HIS A 16 6.93 7.09 -15.90
N ILE A 17 7.12 5.93 -16.52
CA ILE A 17 6.34 4.72 -16.24
C ILE A 17 6.61 4.24 -14.82
N ILE A 18 7.87 4.19 -14.39
CA ILE A 18 8.26 3.78 -13.03
C ILE A 18 7.71 4.76 -11.99
N ALA A 19 7.88 6.06 -12.20
CA ALA A 19 7.33 7.10 -11.33
C ALA A 19 5.80 7.00 -11.25
N ARG A 20 5.13 6.63 -12.35
CA ARG A 20 3.68 6.44 -12.37
C ARG A 20 3.28 5.15 -11.67
N PHE A 21 3.77 3.98 -12.06
CA PHE A 21 3.18 2.70 -11.63
C PHE A 21 3.94 2.02 -10.50
N CYS A 22 5.23 2.31 -10.35
CA CYS A 22 6.12 1.57 -9.46
C CYS A 22 6.58 2.37 -8.24
N ALA A 23 6.39 3.69 -8.24
CA ALA A 23 6.89 4.55 -7.19
C ALA A 23 6.40 4.15 -5.79
N VAL A 24 7.35 4.12 -4.85
CA VAL A 24 7.16 3.63 -3.47
C VAL A 24 6.48 4.67 -2.60
N ASP A 25 6.72 5.96 -2.89
CA ASP A 25 6.06 7.12 -2.30
C ASP A 25 4.54 7.11 -2.46
N ARG A 26 4.02 6.48 -3.52
CA ARG A 26 2.58 6.31 -3.75
C ARG A 26 1.92 5.25 -2.85
N ARG A 27 2.67 4.57 -1.98
CA ARG A 27 2.14 3.56 -1.06
C ARG A 27 1.67 4.21 0.23
N LEU A 28 0.37 4.15 0.48
CA LEU A 28 -0.22 4.58 1.74
C LEU A 28 -0.27 3.40 2.71
N HIS A 29 0.36 3.54 3.88
CA HIS A 29 0.32 2.52 4.92
C HIS A 29 -0.72 2.89 5.98
N ARG A 30 -1.83 2.16 6.02
CA ARG A 30 -2.80 2.25 7.10
C ARG A 30 -2.43 1.24 8.18
N ARG A 31 -1.94 1.75 9.30
CA ARG A 31 -1.71 0.99 10.51
C ARG A 31 -2.99 0.98 11.33
N MET A 32 -3.50 -0.20 11.63
CA MET A 32 -4.61 -0.38 12.56
C MET A 32 -4.11 -0.20 14.00
N ASP A 33 -5.05 -0.19 14.95
CA ASP A 33 -4.73 -0.10 16.37
C ASP A 33 -3.98 -1.35 16.85
N TRP A 34 -3.15 -1.17 17.88
CA TRP A 34 -2.49 -2.27 18.56
C TRP A 34 -3.51 -3.13 19.29
N VAL A 35 -3.40 -4.44 19.13
CA VAL A 35 -4.20 -5.46 19.82
C VAL A 35 -3.29 -6.46 20.54
N GLY A 36 -3.81 -7.13 21.56
CA GLY A 36 -3.06 -8.17 22.27
C GLY A 36 -2.79 -9.38 21.39
N ASP A 37 -1.72 -10.12 21.68
CA ASP A 37 -1.37 -11.38 21.01
C ASP A 37 -2.40 -12.51 21.20
N THR A 38 -3.35 -12.35 22.13
CA THR A 38 -4.50 -13.25 22.34
C THR A 38 -5.72 -12.91 21.48
N GLU A 39 -5.69 -11.82 20.72
CA GLU A 39 -6.81 -11.40 19.87
C GLU A 39 -7.01 -12.39 18.70
N THR A 40 -8.26 -12.75 18.40
CA THR A 40 -8.57 -13.72 17.34
C THR A 40 -8.76 -13.03 15.99
N PHE A 41 -8.61 -13.78 14.89
CA PHE A 41 -8.88 -13.24 13.57
C PHE A 41 -10.35 -12.82 13.40
N GLU A 42 -11.28 -13.57 13.98
CA GLU A 42 -12.73 -13.33 13.89
C GLU A 42 -13.14 -11.96 14.44
N SER A 43 -12.47 -11.45 15.46
CA SER A 43 -12.74 -10.12 16.02
C SER A 43 -12.09 -8.99 15.21
N LEU A 44 -11.02 -9.29 14.48
CA LEU A 44 -10.27 -8.34 13.66
C LEU A 44 -10.84 -8.19 12.24
N GLU A 45 -11.36 -9.27 11.67
CA GLU A 45 -11.83 -9.32 10.28
C GLU A 45 -12.80 -8.19 9.93
N PRO A 46 -13.85 -7.89 10.74
CA PRO A 46 -14.79 -6.82 10.40
C PRO A 46 -14.11 -5.45 10.32
N LYS A 47 -13.18 -5.16 11.24
CA LYS A 47 -12.44 -3.88 11.28
C LYS A 47 -11.49 -3.75 10.10
N ILE A 48 -10.79 -4.83 9.74
CA ILE A 48 -9.91 -4.87 8.56
C ILE A 48 -10.74 -4.58 7.31
N ARG A 49 -11.89 -5.23 7.18
CA ARG A 49 -12.79 -5.06 6.04
C ARG A 49 -13.33 -3.63 5.93
N GLU A 50 -13.74 -3.03 7.05
CA GLU A 50 -14.22 -1.65 7.10
C GLU A 50 -13.16 -0.66 6.61
N GLU A 51 -11.92 -0.80 7.08
CA GLU A 51 -10.80 0.02 6.63
C GLU A 51 -10.54 -0.14 5.12
N ILE A 52 -10.54 -1.38 4.60
CA ILE A 52 -10.39 -1.62 3.16
C ILE A 52 -11.47 -0.88 2.36
N LEU A 53 -12.75 -1.07 2.72
CA LEU A 53 -13.87 -0.43 2.02
C LEU A 53 -13.82 1.10 2.12
N PHE A 54 -13.39 1.64 3.26
CA PHE A 54 -13.23 3.08 3.45
C PHE A 54 -12.22 3.68 2.46
N TYR A 55 -11.10 3.01 2.25
CA TYR A 55 -10.06 3.45 1.32
C TYR A 55 -10.45 3.21 -0.14
N GLU A 56 -11.10 2.08 -0.44
CA GLU A 56 -11.61 1.78 -1.79
C GLU A 56 -12.64 2.81 -2.27
N ALA A 57 -13.59 3.20 -1.40
CA ALA A 57 -14.55 4.24 -1.70
C ALA A 57 -13.90 5.61 -1.99
N ARG A 58 -12.66 5.82 -1.53
CA ARG A 58 -11.87 7.03 -1.76
C ARG A 58 -10.94 6.92 -2.94
N GLY A 59 -11.02 5.87 -3.74
CA GLY A 59 -10.15 5.70 -4.91
C GLY A 59 -8.75 5.22 -4.54
N PHE A 60 -8.65 4.36 -3.53
CA PHE A 60 -7.45 3.55 -3.30
C PHE A 60 -7.75 2.09 -3.59
N TYR A 61 -6.74 1.26 -3.79
CA TYR A 61 -6.89 -0.19 -3.86
C TYR A 61 -5.84 -0.85 -2.95
N LEU A 62 -6.18 -2.00 -2.38
CA LEU A 62 -5.25 -2.79 -1.58
C LEU A 62 -4.12 -3.30 -2.50
N PHE A 63 -2.89 -2.86 -2.24
CA PHE A 63 -1.77 -3.07 -3.15
C PHE A 63 -1.03 -4.40 -2.92
N GLN A 64 -0.97 -4.85 -1.67
CA GLN A 64 -0.28 -6.07 -1.27
C GLN A 64 -1.02 -6.75 -0.13
N GLU A 65 -0.66 -8.00 0.15
CA GLU A 65 -1.18 -8.76 1.28
C GLU A 65 -1.00 -7.98 2.60
N PRO A 66 -2.02 -7.94 3.46
CA PRO A 66 -1.90 -7.41 4.81
C PRO A 66 -0.77 -8.12 5.57
N TRP A 67 -0.01 -7.37 6.36
CA TRP A 67 1.07 -7.93 7.16
C TRP A 67 0.97 -7.46 8.61
N LEU A 68 1.58 -8.22 9.53
CA LEU A 68 1.55 -7.94 10.95
C LEU A 68 2.82 -7.21 11.38
N GLU A 69 2.63 -6.10 12.07
CA GLU A 69 3.70 -5.45 12.81
C GLU A 69 3.60 -5.90 14.27
N HIS A 70 4.69 -6.46 14.79
CA HIS A 70 4.76 -6.95 16.16
C HIS A 70 5.45 -5.92 17.06
N GLU A 71 4.95 -5.79 18.29
CA GLU A 71 5.58 -5.06 19.38
C GLU A 71 6.01 -6.06 20.47
N PRO A 72 7.26 -6.59 20.42
CA PRO A 72 7.66 -7.74 21.22
C PRO A 72 7.59 -7.50 22.73
N PHE A 73 7.89 -6.28 23.20
CA PHE A 73 7.93 -5.96 24.63
C PHE A 73 6.54 -5.91 25.28
N ASN A 74 5.51 -5.55 24.51
CA ASN A 74 4.16 -5.34 25.04
C ASN A 74 3.20 -6.49 24.69
N HIS A 75 3.68 -7.55 24.05
CA HIS A 75 2.86 -8.70 23.61
C HIS A 75 1.68 -8.26 22.74
N ARG A 76 1.93 -7.33 21.82
CA ARG A 76 0.92 -6.75 20.93
C ARG A 76 1.32 -6.88 19.48
N PHE A 77 0.32 -6.86 18.62
CA PHE A 77 0.51 -6.74 17.18
C PHE A 77 -0.52 -5.76 16.59
N ARG A 78 -0.27 -5.31 15.37
CA ARG A 78 -1.26 -4.58 14.57
C ARG A 78 -1.20 -5.04 13.13
N VAL A 79 -2.34 -4.96 12.46
CA VAL A 79 -2.42 -5.20 11.02
C VAL A 79 -2.02 -3.93 10.28
N VAL A 80 -1.19 -4.09 9.26
CA VAL A 80 -0.79 -3.01 8.36
C VAL A 80 -1.34 -3.30 6.98
N LEU A 81 -2.20 -2.40 6.52
CA LEU A 81 -2.78 -2.40 5.19
C LEU A 81 -1.98 -1.43 4.31
N THR A 82 -1.66 -1.85 3.10
CA THR A 82 -0.88 -1.03 2.17
C THR A 82 -1.71 -0.77 0.93
N PHE A 83 -2.02 0.50 0.71
CA PHE A 83 -2.87 0.97 -0.37
C PHE A 83 -2.07 1.71 -1.43
N ARG A 84 -2.62 1.75 -2.65
CA ARG A 84 -2.19 2.67 -3.70
C ARG A 84 -3.39 3.43 -4.25
N PRO A 85 -3.23 4.72 -4.63
CA PRO A 85 -4.30 5.45 -5.29
C PRO A 85 -4.59 4.84 -6.66
N THR A 86 -5.87 4.75 -7.00
CA THR A 86 -6.31 4.40 -8.35
C THR A 86 -5.97 5.53 -9.33
N GLU A 87 -6.05 5.26 -10.63
CA GLU A 87 -5.78 6.29 -11.64
C GLU A 87 -6.76 7.47 -11.58
N ALA A 88 -7.97 7.26 -11.05
CA ALA A 88 -9.01 8.26 -10.94
C ALA A 88 -8.83 9.23 -9.75
N ASN A 89 -7.96 8.89 -8.79
CA ASN A 89 -7.80 9.61 -7.53
C ASN A 89 -6.39 10.22 -7.42
N ARG A 90 -6.01 10.94 -8.48
CA ARG A 90 -4.66 11.46 -8.68
C ARG A 90 -4.52 12.91 -8.23
#